data_AF-A0A947AW64-F1
#
_entry.id   AF-A0A947AW64-F1
#
_cell.length_a   1.000
_cell.length_b   1.000
_cell.length_c   1.000
_cell.angle_alpha   90.00
_cell.angle_beta   90.00
_cell.angle_gamma   90.00
#
_symmetry.space_group_name_H-M   'P 1'
#
loop_
_entity.id
_entity.type
_entity.pdbx_description
1 polymer ?
#
loop_
_entity_poly.entity_id
_entity_poly.type
_entity_poly.pdbx_seq_one_letter_code
_entity_poly.pdbx_strand_id
1 'polypeptide(L)'
;MKPFLSEDFLLQTKSAQKLYHDYASSMPIFDYHCHLPVEEIAGNKKFANLTRIWLNGDHYKWRAMRTNGIDERYITGSASDEEKFQAWAKTVPKTIRNPLYHWTHLELKKPFGITDKLLNPDTADEIYATCEALLQGDDFSTRGLLKQMNVKVVCTTDDPLDDLAFHQQIKDDHT
;
A
#
# COMPACT_ATOMS: atom_id res chain seq x y z
N MET A 1 -18.92 15.68 15.01
CA MET A 1 -18.05 14.48 14.98
C MET A 1 -17.09 14.66 13.82
N LYS A 2 -15.77 14.44 13.99
CA LYS A 2 -14.83 14.55 12.86
C LYS A 2 -15.07 13.39 11.88
N PRO A 3 -15.02 13.61 10.56
CA PRO A 3 -15.07 12.51 9.59
C PRO A 3 -13.95 11.49 9.83
N PHE A 4 -14.22 10.22 9.57
CA PHE A 4 -13.16 9.19 9.54
C PHE A 4 -12.09 9.59 8.51
N LEU A 5 -10.81 9.45 8.88
CA LEU A 5 -9.66 9.84 8.06
C LEU A 5 -9.66 11.29 7.51
N SER A 6 -10.23 12.23 8.27
CA SER A 6 -10.01 13.66 8.02
C SER A 6 -8.52 14.01 7.97
N GLU A 7 -8.16 15.19 7.46
CA GLU A 7 -6.77 15.68 7.50
C GLU A 7 -6.15 15.68 8.91
N ASP A 8 -6.97 15.80 9.96
CA ASP A 8 -6.54 15.71 11.36
C ASP A 8 -6.62 14.30 11.95
N PHE A 9 -6.54 13.26 11.13
CA PHE A 9 -6.62 11.89 11.61
C PHE A 9 -5.55 11.62 12.68
N LEU A 10 -5.97 11.13 13.85
CA LEU A 10 -5.15 10.96 15.08
C LEU A 10 -4.65 12.26 15.74
N LEU A 11 -4.89 13.43 15.15
CA LEU A 11 -4.47 14.74 15.68
C LEU A 11 -5.58 15.34 16.56
N GLN A 12 -5.47 15.13 17.88
CA GLN A 12 -6.51 15.49 18.85
C GLN A 12 -6.39 16.92 19.40
N THR A 13 -5.28 17.61 19.18
CA THR A 13 -5.01 18.96 19.72
C THR A 13 -4.50 19.91 18.66
N LYS A 14 -4.66 21.23 18.89
CA LYS A 14 -4.09 22.27 18.01
C LYS A 14 -2.56 22.17 17.90
N SER A 15 -1.89 21.81 18.99
CA SER A 15 -0.44 21.60 18.98
C SER A 15 -0.06 20.42 18.09
N ALA A 16 -0.79 19.29 18.17
CA ALA A 16 -0.56 18.14 17.30
C ALA A 16 -0.80 18.47 15.82
N GLN A 17 -1.89 19.18 15.52
CA GLN A 17 -2.19 19.67 14.17
C GLN A 17 -1.04 20.53 13.63
N LYS A 18 -0.59 21.53 14.42
CA LYS A 18 0.50 22.42 14.03
C LYS A 18 1.80 21.66 13.77
N LEU A 19 2.21 20.79 14.69
CA LEU A 19 3.46 20.03 14.57
C LEU A 19 3.45 19.11 13.35
N TYR A 20 2.32 18.46 13.06
CA TYR A 20 2.21 17.58 11.91
C TYR A 20 2.12 18.34 10.59
N HIS A 21 1.16 19.26 10.46
CA HIS A 21 0.87 19.93 9.19
C HIS A 21 1.99 20.90 8.80
N ASP A 22 2.50 21.72 9.73
CA ASP A 22 3.49 22.75 9.40
C ASP A 22 4.92 22.20 9.28
N TYR A 23 5.23 21.07 9.93
CA TYR A 23 6.61 20.55 10.01
C TYR A 23 6.73 19.11 9.50
N ALA A 24 6.00 18.15 10.09
CA ALA A 24 6.25 16.74 9.80
C ALA A 24 5.80 16.28 8.40
N SER A 25 4.64 16.75 7.94
CA SER A 25 3.96 16.22 6.73
C SER A 25 4.73 16.43 5.42
N SER A 26 5.58 17.46 5.36
CA SER A 26 6.39 17.81 4.20
C SER A 26 7.77 17.15 4.19
N MET A 27 8.17 16.53 5.31
CA MET A 27 9.48 15.89 5.41
C MET A 27 9.60 14.69 4.48
N PRO A 28 10.79 14.44 3.90
CA PRO A 28 11.03 13.23 3.14
C PRO A 28 11.04 11.99 4.03
N ILE A 29 10.78 10.85 3.41
CA ILE A 29 10.90 9.54 4.05
C ILE A 29 12.32 9.00 3.83
N PHE A 30 12.97 8.67 4.94
CA PHE A 30 14.16 7.82 4.97
C PHE A 30 13.73 6.48 5.55
N ASP A 31 13.45 5.53 4.66
CA ASP A 31 13.05 4.17 5.03
C ASP A 31 14.29 3.30 5.22
N TYR A 32 14.94 3.46 6.37
CA TYR A 32 16.27 2.91 6.66
C TYR A 32 16.29 1.39 6.84
N HIS A 33 15.13 0.73 6.78
CA HIS A 33 15.02 -0.72 6.80
C HIS A 33 13.66 -1.15 6.23
N CYS A 34 13.69 -1.87 5.10
CA CYS A 34 12.52 -2.49 4.51
C CYS A 34 12.87 -3.81 3.80
N HIS A 35 11.82 -4.47 3.30
CA HIS A 35 11.90 -5.71 2.54
C HIS A 35 11.34 -5.54 1.13
N LEU A 36 11.42 -4.33 0.56
CA LEU A 36 11.02 -4.11 -0.82
C LEU A 36 11.90 -4.95 -1.77
N PRO A 37 11.33 -5.63 -2.76
CA PRO A 37 12.12 -6.38 -3.74
C PRO A 37 12.96 -5.42 -4.59
N VAL A 38 14.29 -5.47 -4.45
CA VAL A 38 15.21 -4.56 -5.16
C VAL A 38 15.10 -4.69 -6.68
N GLU A 39 14.83 -5.88 -7.18
CA GLU A 39 14.57 -6.17 -8.60
C GLU A 39 13.36 -5.40 -9.17
N GLU A 40 12.29 -5.23 -8.38
CA GLU A 40 11.10 -4.50 -8.81
C GLU A 40 11.35 -2.99 -8.83
N ILE A 41 12.23 -2.50 -7.95
CA ILE A 41 12.69 -1.09 -7.96
C ILE A 41 13.61 -0.87 -9.18
N ALA A 42 14.58 -1.74 -9.38
CA ALA A 42 15.53 -1.67 -10.50
C ALA A 42 14.81 -1.72 -11.85
N GLY A 43 13.87 -2.65 -12.02
CA GLY A 43 13.05 -2.80 -13.22
C GLY A 43 11.88 -1.80 -13.35
N ASN A 44 11.70 -0.90 -12.38
CA ASN A 44 10.59 0.04 -12.33
C ASN A 44 9.21 -0.62 -12.58
N LYS A 45 8.95 -1.73 -11.89
CA LYS A 45 7.81 -2.61 -12.14
C LYS A 45 6.48 -1.84 -12.15
N LYS A 46 5.63 -2.17 -13.13
CA LYS A 46 4.20 -1.83 -13.16
C LYS A 46 3.37 -3.00 -12.63
N PHE A 47 2.31 -2.68 -11.89
CA PHE A 47 1.43 -3.68 -11.29
C PHE A 47 0.19 -3.84 -12.15
N ALA A 48 -0.16 -5.10 -12.45
CA ALA A 48 -1.30 -5.39 -13.32
C ALA A 48 -2.64 -4.91 -12.71
N ASN A 49 -2.82 -5.10 -11.40
CA ASN A 49 -4.06 -4.77 -10.69
C ASN A 49 -3.83 -4.58 -9.18
N LEU A 50 -4.88 -4.15 -8.48
CA LEU A 50 -4.82 -3.84 -7.05
C LEU A 50 -4.48 -5.07 -6.20
N THR A 51 -4.96 -6.27 -6.55
CA THR A 51 -4.61 -7.48 -5.79
C THR A 51 -3.11 -7.75 -5.79
N ARG A 52 -2.45 -7.57 -6.94
CA ARG A 52 -1.02 -7.86 -7.09
C ARG A 52 -0.13 -6.97 -6.24
N ILE A 53 -0.44 -5.68 -6.17
CA ILE A 53 0.33 -4.74 -5.35
C ILE A 53 -0.06 -4.81 -3.86
N TRP A 54 -1.28 -5.24 -3.54
CA TRP A 54 -1.88 -4.98 -2.23
C TRP A 54 -2.09 -6.22 -1.36
N LEU A 55 -2.36 -7.38 -1.98
CA LEU A 55 -2.64 -8.64 -1.28
C LEU A 55 -1.48 -9.63 -1.36
N ASN A 56 -0.47 -9.44 -2.20
CA ASN A 56 0.67 -10.35 -2.27
C ASN A 56 1.73 -10.12 -1.16
N GLY A 57 1.48 -9.18 -0.25
CA GLY A 57 2.49 -8.66 0.68
C GLY A 57 2.03 -8.46 2.12
N ASP A 58 3.06 -8.44 2.97
CA ASP A 58 3.19 -8.39 4.43
C ASP A 58 2.30 -9.30 5.28
N HIS A 59 1.51 -10.18 4.67
CA HIS A 59 0.80 -11.31 5.29
C HIS A 59 -0.29 -10.93 6.32
N TYR A 60 -0.36 -9.68 6.79
CA TYR A 60 -1.39 -9.22 7.75
C TYR A 60 -2.80 -9.40 7.19
N LYS A 61 -3.01 -9.07 5.91
CA LYS A 61 -4.29 -9.24 5.21
C LYS A 61 -4.68 -10.72 5.16
N TRP A 62 -3.73 -11.62 4.86
CA TRP A 62 -3.96 -13.08 4.88
C TRP A 62 -4.36 -13.57 6.26
N ARG A 63 -3.64 -13.14 7.30
CA ARG A 63 -3.95 -13.51 8.69
C ARG A 63 -5.36 -13.08 9.07
N ALA A 64 -5.76 -11.86 8.72
CA ALA A 64 -7.10 -11.35 8.97
C ALA A 64 -8.17 -12.13 8.20
N MET A 65 -7.93 -12.43 6.92
CA MET A 65 -8.83 -13.25 6.10
C MET A 65 -9.02 -14.66 6.68
N ARG A 66 -7.94 -15.35 7.07
CA ARG A 66 -8.00 -16.66 7.75
C ARG A 66 -8.77 -16.59 9.07
N THR A 67 -8.51 -15.55 9.87
CA THR A 67 -9.22 -15.32 11.14
C THR A 67 -10.71 -15.05 10.92
N ASN A 68 -11.07 -14.44 9.80
CA ASN A 68 -12.45 -14.20 9.37
C ASN A 68 -13.09 -15.41 8.65
N GLY A 69 -12.43 -16.57 8.64
CA GLY A 69 -12.96 -17.81 8.07
C GLY A 69 -13.00 -17.84 6.54
N ILE A 70 -12.22 -17.01 5.86
CA ILE A 70 -12.07 -17.07 4.39
C ILE A 70 -11.26 -18.32 4.02
N ASP A 71 -11.77 -19.08 3.04
CA ASP A 71 -11.09 -20.26 2.50
C ASP A 71 -9.74 -19.90 1.86
N GLU A 72 -8.72 -20.73 2.09
CA GLU A 72 -7.35 -20.48 1.64
C GLU A 72 -7.24 -20.34 0.10
N ARG A 73 -8.20 -20.91 -0.66
CA ARG A 73 -8.34 -20.70 -2.12
C ARG A 73 -8.37 -19.22 -2.48
N TYR A 74 -9.04 -18.39 -1.67
CA TYR A 74 -9.19 -16.94 -1.87
C TYR A 74 -8.11 -16.10 -1.18
N ILE A 75 -7.07 -16.73 -0.65
CA ILE A 75 -5.95 -16.04 0.01
C ILE A 75 -4.68 -16.28 -0.80
N THR A 76 -4.09 -17.47 -0.65
CA THR A 76 -2.86 -17.85 -1.37
C THR A 76 -3.11 -18.86 -2.49
N GLY A 77 -4.31 -19.43 -2.57
CA GLY A 77 -4.66 -20.45 -3.55
C GLY A 77 -5.00 -19.92 -4.95
N SER A 78 -5.77 -20.72 -5.69
CA SER A 78 -5.96 -20.59 -7.14
C SER A 78 -7.09 -19.66 -7.58
N ALA A 79 -7.75 -18.94 -6.66
CA ALA A 79 -8.75 -17.94 -7.05
C ALA A 79 -8.12 -16.82 -7.91
N SER A 80 -8.93 -16.18 -8.75
CA SER A 80 -8.50 -15.03 -9.54
C SER A 80 -8.12 -13.85 -8.63
N ASP A 81 -7.36 -12.91 -9.17
CA ASP A 81 -6.96 -11.71 -8.45
C ASP A 81 -8.19 -10.93 -7.93
N GLU A 82 -9.22 -10.81 -8.76
CA GLU A 82 -10.48 -10.15 -8.42
C GLU A 82 -11.25 -10.92 -7.34
N GLU A 83 -11.36 -12.25 -7.44
CA GLU A 83 -12.00 -13.09 -6.40
C GLU A 83 -11.31 -12.91 -5.03
N LYS A 84 -9.97 -12.83 -5.01
CA LYS A 84 -9.18 -12.57 -3.80
C LYS A 84 -9.44 -11.16 -3.25
N PHE A 85 -9.52 -10.15 -4.11
CA PHE A 85 -9.88 -8.79 -3.70
C PHE A 85 -11.27 -8.72 -3.08
N GLN A 86 -12.25 -9.36 -3.70
CA GLN A 86 -13.61 -9.43 -3.18
C GLN A 86 -13.67 -10.10 -1.81
N ALA A 87 -12.89 -11.16 -1.60
CA ALA A 87 -12.77 -11.80 -0.29
C ALA A 87 -12.12 -10.87 0.76
N TRP A 88 -11.14 -10.04 0.35
CA TRP A 88 -10.58 -9.00 1.22
C TRP A 88 -11.60 -7.92 1.54
N ALA A 89 -12.34 -7.40 0.56
CA ALA A 89 -13.38 -6.39 0.75
C ALA A 89 -14.50 -6.87 1.69
N LYS A 90 -14.87 -8.15 1.66
CA LYS A 90 -15.77 -8.78 2.64
C LYS A 90 -15.19 -8.83 4.05
N THR A 91 -13.87 -8.89 4.18
CA THR A 91 -13.15 -8.96 5.47
C THR A 91 -12.97 -7.59 6.11
N VAL A 92 -12.72 -6.53 5.32
CA VAL A 92 -12.39 -5.19 5.82
C VAL A 92 -13.39 -4.64 6.85
N PRO A 93 -14.73 -4.73 6.67
CA PRO A 93 -15.70 -4.28 7.68
C PRO A 93 -15.58 -5.00 9.04
N LYS A 94 -14.98 -6.19 9.07
CA LYS A 94 -14.74 -6.97 10.30
C LYS A 94 -13.40 -6.63 10.97
N THR A 95 -12.60 -5.74 10.37
CA THR A 95 -11.30 -5.30 10.89
C THR A 95 -11.38 -3.99 11.69
N ILE A 96 -12.58 -3.49 12.03
CA ILE A 96 -12.71 -2.28 12.85
C ILE A 96 -11.94 -2.46 14.18
N ARG A 97 -11.12 -1.46 14.54
CA ARG A 97 -10.12 -1.46 15.64
C ARG A 97 -8.83 -2.25 15.39
N ASN A 98 -8.74 -3.01 14.30
CA ASN A 98 -7.45 -3.51 13.81
C ASN A 98 -6.78 -2.43 12.95
N PRO A 99 -5.44 -2.27 13.00
CA PRO A 99 -4.73 -1.30 12.15
C PRO A 99 -4.96 -1.50 10.65
N LEU A 100 -5.31 -2.72 10.21
CA LEU A 100 -5.71 -2.99 8.82
C LEU A 100 -6.84 -2.08 8.33
N TYR A 101 -7.77 -1.69 9.21
CA TYR A 101 -8.82 -0.75 8.83
C TYR A 101 -8.26 0.65 8.56
N HIS A 102 -7.23 1.09 9.28
CA HIS A 102 -6.57 2.36 9.00
C HIS A 102 -5.72 2.28 7.73
N TRP A 103 -4.87 1.26 7.61
CA TRP A 103 -3.96 1.08 6.46
C TRP A 103 -4.73 1.00 5.15
N THR A 104 -5.78 0.18 5.08
CA THR A 104 -6.65 0.05 3.91
C THR A 104 -7.09 1.41 3.37
N HIS A 105 -7.60 2.29 4.24
CA HIS A 105 -8.18 3.54 3.80
C HIS A 105 -7.14 4.67 3.68
N LEU A 106 -6.00 4.60 4.40
CA LEU A 106 -4.86 5.48 4.17
C LEU A 106 -4.22 5.22 2.79
N GLU A 107 -4.06 3.95 2.43
CA GLU A 107 -3.50 3.51 1.16
C GLU A 107 -4.45 3.85 -0.01
N LEU A 108 -5.76 3.70 0.16
CA LEU A 108 -6.75 4.19 -0.82
C LEU A 108 -6.74 5.71 -0.97
N LYS A 109 -6.60 6.46 0.14
CA LYS A 109 -6.48 7.92 0.11
C LYS A 109 -5.21 8.38 -0.62
N LYS A 110 -4.06 7.78 -0.29
CA LYS A 110 -2.76 8.08 -0.91
C LYS A 110 -2.02 6.75 -1.16
N PRO A 111 -1.73 6.40 -2.42
CA PRO A 111 -1.65 7.29 -3.59
C PRO A 111 -2.93 7.38 -4.45
N PHE A 112 -3.96 6.55 -4.22
CA PHE A 112 -5.06 6.41 -5.19
C PHE A 112 -6.12 7.53 -5.17
N GLY A 113 -6.09 8.44 -4.20
CA GLY A 113 -6.99 9.60 -4.14
C GLY A 113 -8.42 9.28 -3.74
N ILE A 114 -8.71 8.07 -3.26
CA ILE A 114 -10.06 7.63 -2.87
C ILE A 114 -10.31 8.04 -1.41
N THR A 115 -11.10 9.11 -1.21
CA THR A 115 -11.34 9.70 0.12
C THR A 115 -12.78 9.61 0.62
N ASP A 116 -13.73 9.33 -0.28
CA ASP A 116 -15.17 9.39 -0.04
C ASP A 116 -15.82 8.01 0.14
N LYS A 117 -15.03 6.93 0.07
CA LYS A 117 -15.51 5.55 0.12
C LYS A 117 -14.83 4.73 1.21
N LEU A 118 -15.62 3.88 1.87
CA LEU A 118 -15.12 2.81 2.73
C LEU A 118 -15.06 1.53 1.91
N LEU A 119 -13.98 0.75 2.04
CA LEU A 119 -13.87 -0.54 1.36
C LEU A 119 -14.79 -1.56 2.02
N ASN A 120 -15.76 -2.05 1.26
CA ASN A 120 -16.71 -3.09 1.63
C ASN A 120 -17.20 -3.80 0.34
N PRO A 121 -18.05 -4.85 0.41
CA PRO A 121 -18.52 -5.54 -0.78
C PRO A 121 -19.24 -4.66 -1.81
N ASP A 122 -19.95 -3.62 -1.37
CA ASP A 122 -20.74 -2.74 -2.25
C ASP A 122 -19.86 -1.72 -3.00
N THR A 123 -18.66 -1.43 -2.50
CA THR A 123 -17.71 -0.47 -3.10
C THR A 123 -16.50 -1.14 -3.76
N ALA A 124 -16.35 -2.46 -3.60
CA ALA A 124 -15.18 -3.21 -4.04
C ALA A 124 -14.93 -3.07 -5.54
N ASP A 125 -15.94 -3.31 -6.37
CA ASP A 125 -15.82 -3.31 -7.83
C ASP A 125 -15.34 -1.95 -8.36
N GLU A 126 -15.95 -0.86 -7.87
CA GLU A 126 -15.60 0.50 -8.28
C GLU A 126 -14.18 0.87 -7.86
N ILE A 127 -13.81 0.55 -6.61
CA ILE A 127 -12.46 0.81 -6.08
C ILE A 127 -11.42 0.02 -6.89
N TYR A 128 -11.69 -1.26 -7.16
CA TYR A 128 -10.78 -2.12 -7.90
C TYR A 128 -10.53 -1.57 -9.31
N ALA A 129 -11.60 -1.27 -10.05
CA ALA A 129 -11.50 -0.72 -11.40
C ALA A 129 -10.80 0.65 -11.44
N THR A 130 -11.08 1.52 -10.46
CA THR A 130 -10.44 2.84 -10.36
C THR A 130 -8.94 2.70 -10.13
N CYS A 131 -8.53 1.88 -9.16
CA CYS A 131 -7.12 1.65 -8.86
C CYS A 131 -6.40 0.96 -10.03
N GLU A 132 -7.03 -0.03 -10.68
CA GLU A 132 -6.46 -0.73 -11.83
C GLU A 132 -6.18 0.21 -13.01
N ALA A 133 -7.07 1.16 -13.28
CA ALA A 133 -6.85 2.19 -14.29
C ALA A 133 -5.66 3.11 -13.93
N LEU A 134 -5.54 3.53 -12.66
CA LEU A 134 -4.43 4.34 -12.18
C LEU A 134 -3.08 3.60 -12.27
N LEU A 135 -3.07 2.31 -11.95
CA LEU A 135 -1.87 1.46 -11.97
C LEU A 135 -1.21 1.34 -13.37
N GLN A 136 -1.91 1.70 -14.45
CA GLN A 136 -1.33 1.72 -15.81
C GLN A 136 -0.39 2.92 -16.04
N GLY A 137 -0.55 3.99 -15.25
CA GLY A 137 0.26 5.20 -15.33
C GLY A 137 1.67 5.02 -14.76
N ASP A 138 2.64 5.76 -15.30
CA ASP A 138 4.04 5.72 -14.83
C ASP A 138 4.20 6.19 -13.39
N ASP A 139 3.31 7.07 -12.92
CA ASP A 139 3.31 7.52 -11.52
C ASP A 139 3.00 6.38 -10.53
N PHE A 140 2.42 5.27 -10.99
CA PHE A 140 2.06 4.12 -10.15
C PHE A 140 2.98 2.91 -10.35
N SER A 141 4.11 3.07 -11.05
CA SER A 141 5.20 2.09 -11.01
C SER A 141 5.90 2.10 -9.64
N THR A 142 6.79 1.15 -9.37
CA THR A 142 7.56 1.12 -8.11
C THR A 142 8.27 2.44 -7.82
N ARG A 143 9.02 3.00 -8.79
CA ARG A 143 9.70 4.29 -8.61
C ARG A 143 8.73 5.47 -8.58
N GLY A 144 7.64 5.41 -9.35
CA GLY A 144 6.58 6.42 -9.34
C GLY A 144 5.95 6.55 -7.95
N LEU A 145 5.59 5.42 -7.33
CA LEU A 145 5.02 5.36 -6.00
C LEU A 145 5.98 5.91 -4.94
N LEU A 146 7.25 5.49 -4.97
CA LEU A 146 8.28 6.01 -4.06
C LEU A 146 8.41 7.54 -4.18
N LYS A 147 8.37 8.07 -5.40
CA LYS A 147 8.41 9.51 -5.67
C LYS A 147 7.17 10.24 -5.14
N GLN A 148 5.96 9.73 -5.39
CA GLN A 148 4.70 10.30 -4.86
C GLN A 148 4.67 10.34 -3.32
N MET A 149 5.33 9.37 -2.68
CA MET A 149 5.43 9.28 -1.23
C MET A 149 6.59 10.09 -0.63
N ASN A 150 7.34 10.85 -1.45
CA ASN A 150 8.50 11.64 -1.04
C ASN A 150 9.60 10.79 -0.37
N VAL A 151 9.80 9.57 -0.85
CA VAL A 151 10.88 8.70 -0.37
C VAL A 151 12.21 9.16 -0.96
N LYS A 152 13.21 9.36 -0.11
CA LYS A 152 14.57 9.77 -0.50
C LYS A 152 15.58 8.64 -0.36
N VAL A 153 15.39 7.76 0.60
CA VAL A 153 16.26 6.61 0.83
C VAL A 153 15.39 5.42 1.20
N VAL A 154 15.71 4.28 0.59
CA VAL A 154 15.26 2.94 0.99
C VAL A 154 16.49 2.11 1.27
N CYS A 155 16.47 1.35 2.35
CA CYS A 155 17.50 0.36 2.65
C CYS A 155 16.84 -1.03 2.68
N THR A 156 17.11 -1.84 1.67
CA THR A 156 16.63 -3.22 1.59
C THR A 156 17.35 -4.10 2.61
N THR A 157 16.82 -5.31 2.78
CA THR A 157 17.42 -6.34 3.63
C THR A 157 17.81 -7.51 2.74
N ASP A 158 19.11 -7.71 2.59
CA ASP A 158 19.70 -8.65 1.64
C ASP A 158 20.50 -9.72 2.39
N ASP A 159 20.57 -10.94 1.83
CA ASP A 159 21.37 -12.03 2.40
C ASP A 159 22.87 -11.76 2.11
N PRO A 160 23.80 -12.13 3.02
CA PRO A 160 25.23 -12.01 2.76
C PRO A 160 25.75 -12.72 1.50
N LEU A 161 24.99 -13.66 0.94
CA LEU A 161 25.34 -14.39 -0.29
C LEU A 161 24.80 -13.73 -1.57
N ASP A 162 23.95 -12.71 -1.47
CA ASP A 162 23.39 -12.02 -2.63
C ASP A 162 24.48 -11.22 -3.37
N ASP A 163 24.44 -11.22 -4.70
CA ASP A 163 25.43 -10.53 -5.54
C ASP A 163 25.21 -9.00 -5.63
N LEU A 164 24.04 -8.52 -5.17
CA LEU A 164 23.61 -7.13 -5.17
C LEU A 164 23.60 -6.49 -6.58
N ALA A 165 23.42 -7.29 -7.63
CA ALA A 165 23.44 -6.81 -9.02
C ALA A 165 22.38 -5.72 -9.29
N PHE A 166 21.20 -5.84 -8.70
CA PHE A 166 20.12 -4.84 -8.84
C PHE A 166 20.43 -3.53 -8.12
N HIS A 167 21.15 -3.56 -6.99
CA HIS A 167 21.63 -2.34 -6.34
C HIS A 167 22.65 -1.61 -7.21
N GLN A 168 23.56 -2.37 -7.83
CA GLN A 168 24.54 -1.82 -8.77
C GLN A 168 23.83 -1.23 -10.00
N GLN A 169 22.82 -1.93 -10.54
CA GLN A 169 21.99 -1.40 -11.63
C GLN A 169 21.33 -0.06 -11.26
N ILE A 170 20.72 0.04 -10.06
CA ILE A 170 20.10 1.29 -9.60
C ILE A 170 21.13 2.40 -9.44
N LYS A 171 22.33 2.09 -8.95
CA LYS A 171 23.43 3.06 -8.78
C LYS A 171 23.92 3.60 -10.13
N ASP A 172 23.97 2.76 -11.15
CA ASP A 172 24.43 3.11 -12.50
C ASP A 172 23.32 3.72 -13.36
N ASP A 173 22.08 3.70 -12.89
CA ASP A 173 20.94 4.34 -13.54
C ASP A 173 20.98 5.86 -13.29
N HIS A 174 21.11 6.63 -14.37
CA HIS A 174 21.17 8.10 -14.35
C HIS A 174 19.85 8.75 -14.77
N THR A 175 18.78 7.97 -14.90
CA THR A 175 17.43 8.45 -15.24
C THR A 175 16.57 8.68 -14.00
#